data_AF-A0A845QFC3-F1
#
_entry.id   AF-A0A845QFC3-F1
#
_cell.length_a   1.000
_cell.length_b   1.000
_cell.length_c   1.000
_cell.angle_alpha   90.00
_cell.angle_beta   90.00
_cell.angle_gamma   90.00
#
_symmetry.space_group_name_H-M   'P 1'
#
loop_
_entity.id
_entity.type
_entity.pdbx_description
1 polymer ?
#
loop_
_entity_poly.entity_id
_entity_poly.type
_entity_poly.pdbx_seq_one_letter_code
_entity_poly.pdbx_strand_id
1 'polypeptide(L)'
;MEIILNYLESMFAELADTGEVRRVKQEMAFMMEEKYTALKAEGKSENEAIGTVIAEFGSVDELICELGIDKSKKSQESCYSHTEGMFSGRRVTKEECRTYIASMERLSQGIGAGVMLILVSLIFPVMGEEIFGEERGSALGVVLMFVLIAAAVVLFIINGVAMSRFDYLKKENLSLDESAIRMLEDMQQKDRPQFASKIAVGVLLCILSVIPVILNESVLHLAENIPPCILFVMVGSGVYLLITTGVPYGCYNVLMQREDYSPQMKKGMRKGEDFANRIGGIYWPCIVLIYLVYSLLTHDWGRSWIIWPAAGLFFVVIIATYSAFCSGKDKDF
;
A
#
# COMPACT_ATOMS: atom_id res chain seq x y z
N MET A 1 -33.87 30.06 -36.99
CA MET A 1 -33.97 28.60 -36.76
C MET A 1 -32.79 27.84 -37.41
N GLU A 2 -32.49 28.05 -38.70
CA GLU A 2 -31.36 27.38 -39.40
C GLU A 2 -30.00 27.51 -38.68
N ILE A 3 -29.75 28.64 -38.00
CA ILE A 3 -28.51 28.89 -37.25
C ILE A 3 -28.34 27.90 -36.08
N ILE A 4 -29.42 27.54 -35.39
CA ILE A 4 -29.39 26.59 -34.26
C ILE A 4 -29.10 25.17 -34.77
N LEU A 5 -29.72 24.79 -35.90
CA LEU A 5 -29.48 23.49 -36.52
C LEU A 5 -28.04 23.38 -37.04
N ASN A 6 -27.52 24.42 -37.70
CA ASN A 6 -26.13 24.44 -38.18
C ASN A 6 -25.13 24.39 -37.03
N TYR A 7 -25.41 25.05 -35.90
CA TYR A 7 -24.62 24.92 -34.68
C TYR A 7 -24.63 23.46 -34.21
N LEU A 8 -25.81 22.86 -34.03
CA LEU A 8 -25.95 21.46 -33.62
C LEU A 8 -25.28 20.48 -34.62
N GLU A 9 -25.27 20.75 -35.91
CA GLU A 9 -24.52 19.93 -36.87
C GLU A 9 -23.01 20.05 -36.68
N SER A 10 -22.50 21.27 -36.46
CA SER A 10 -21.08 21.48 -36.13
C SER A 10 -20.69 20.83 -34.81
N MET A 11 -21.62 20.75 -33.84
CA MET A 11 -21.39 20.07 -32.54
C MET A 11 -21.15 18.57 -32.70
N PHE A 12 -21.88 17.93 -33.61
CA PHE A 12 -21.83 16.47 -33.80
C PHE A 12 -20.88 16.05 -34.93
N ALA A 13 -20.21 16.99 -35.60
CA ALA A 13 -19.35 16.72 -36.76
C ALA A 13 -18.14 15.81 -36.45
N GLU A 14 -17.64 15.84 -35.22
CA GLU A 14 -16.48 15.05 -34.78
C GLU A 14 -16.86 13.68 -34.18
N LEU A 15 -18.16 13.39 -34.04
CA LEU A 15 -18.64 12.16 -33.43
C LEU A 15 -18.88 11.06 -34.48
N ALA A 16 -18.63 9.81 -34.12
CA ALA A 16 -18.92 8.67 -34.97
C ALA A 16 -20.45 8.53 -35.18
N ASP A 17 -20.86 8.40 -36.44
CA ASP A 17 -22.27 8.26 -36.83
C ASP A 17 -22.84 6.90 -36.40
N THR A 18 -23.24 6.83 -35.13
CA THR A 18 -23.85 5.65 -34.48
C THR A 18 -25.32 5.90 -34.20
N GLY A 19 -26.11 4.83 -34.03
CA GLY A 19 -27.54 4.95 -33.74
C GLY A 19 -27.85 5.76 -32.47
N GLU A 20 -26.99 5.69 -31.46
CA GLU A 20 -27.11 6.46 -30.21
C GLU A 20 -26.84 7.94 -30.43
N VAL A 21 -25.80 8.28 -31.19
CA VAL A 21 -25.45 9.67 -31.56
C VAL A 21 -26.59 10.33 -32.35
N ARG A 22 -27.21 9.61 -33.29
CA ARG A 22 -28.38 10.13 -34.03
C ARG A 22 -29.58 10.38 -33.12
N ARG A 23 -29.85 9.47 -32.18
CA ARG A 23 -30.95 9.61 -31.22
C ARG A 23 -30.78 10.85 -30.35
N VAL A 24 -29.58 11.03 -29.80
CA VAL A 24 -29.23 12.18 -28.96
C VAL A 24 -29.24 13.48 -29.76
N LYS A 25 -28.71 13.49 -30.98
CA LYS A 25 -28.79 14.66 -31.88
C LYS A 25 -30.24 15.09 -32.13
N GLN A 26 -31.17 14.15 -32.31
CA GLN A 26 -32.59 14.43 -32.51
C GLN A 26 -33.27 14.95 -31.23
N GLU A 27 -32.95 14.36 -30.08
CA GLU A 27 -33.49 14.78 -28.78
C GLU A 27 -33.03 16.20 -28.41
N MET A 28 -31.77 16.51 -28.67
CA MET A 28 -31.23 17.87 -28.46
C MET A 28 -31.81 18.89 -29.44
N ALA A 29 -31.96 18.54 -30.72
CA ALA A 29 -32.58 19.43 -31.69
C ALA A 29 -34.00 19.82 -31.27
N PHE A 30 -34.77 18.86 -30.75
CA PHE A 30 -36.11 19.11 -30.23
C PHE A 30 -36.11 20.06 -29.03
N MET A 31 -35.24 19.82 -28.03
CA MET A 31 -35.16 20.68 -26.85
C MET A 31 -34.75 22.12 -27.18
N MET A 32 -33.80 22.30 -28.11
CA MET A 32 -33.36 23.63 -28.56
C MET A 32 -34.46 24.36 -29.35
N GLU A 33 -35.26 23.63 -30.13
CA GLU A 33 -36.39 24.17 -30.88
C GLU A 33 -37.54 24.62 -29.97
N GLU A 34 -37.89 23.81 -28.97
CA GLU A 34 -38.90 24.17 -27.96
C GLU A 34 -38.50 25.45 -27.22
N LYS A 35 -37.24 25.54 -26.80
CA LYS A 35 -36.74 26.72 -26.07
C LYS A 35 -36.68 27.97 -26.95
N TYR A 36 -36.23 27.85 -28.19
CA TYR A 36 -36.26 28.95 -29.15
C TYR A 36 -37.68 29.47 -29.37
N THR A 37 -38.66 28.57 -29.49
CA THR A 37 -40.06 28.92 -29.68
C THR A 37 -40.65 29.60 -28.44
N ALA A 38 -40.29 29.14 -27.24
CA ALA A 38 -40.67 29.78 -25.97
C ALA A 38 -40.12 31.23 -25.87
N LEU A 39 -38.84 31.44 -26.20
CA LEU A 39 -38.22 32.76 -26.16
C LEU A 39 -38.80 33.72 -27.21
N LYS A 40 -39.21 33.21 -28.37
CA LYS A 40 -39.97 33.98 -29.37
C LYS A 40 -41.36 34.36 -28.86
N ALA A 41 -42.03 33.48 -28.13
CA ALA A 41 -43.33 33.75 -27.51
C ALA A 41 -43.25 34.80 -26.38
N GLU A 42 -42.11 34.86 -25.68
CA GLU A 42 -41.78 35.90 -24.69
C GLU A 42 -41.41 37.26 -25.33
N GLY A 43 -41.39 37.36 -26.66
CA GLY A 43 -41.15 38.60 -27.39
C GLY A 43 -39.68 38.95 -27.60
N LYS A 44 -38.75 38.01 -27.37
CA LYS A 44 -37.32 38.24 -27.65
C LYS A 44 -37.04 38.30 -29.14
N SER A 45 -36.04 39.10 -29.51
CA SER A 45 -35.58 39.18 -30.90
C SER A 45 -34.97 37.84 -31.34
N GLU A 46 -34.98 37.55 -32.64
CA GLU A 46 -34.47 36.28 -33.18
C GLU A 46 -33.01 36.02 -32.79
N ASN A 47 -32.17 37.04 -32.87
CA ASN A 47 -30.75 36.94 -32.56
C ASN A 47 -30.50 36.75 -31.05
N GLU A 48 -31.33 37.36 -30.21
CA GLU A 48 -31.26 37.22 -28.75
C GLU A 48 -31.75 35.83 -28.29
N ALA A 49 -32.82 35.32 -28.90
CA ALA A 49 -33.31 33.97 -28.63
C ALA A 49 -32.26 32.92 -29.02
N ILE A 50 -31.62 33.07 -30.19
CA ILE A 50 -30.54 32.17 -30.65
C ILE A 50 -29.35 32.22 -29.69
N GLY A 51 -28.88 33.42 -29.32
CA GLY A 51 -27.74 33.57 -28.40
C GLY A 51 -28.01 32.97 -27.01
N THR A 52 -29.25 33.11 -26.52
CA THR A 52 -29.66 32.54 -25.22
C THR A 52 -29.66 31.01 -25.26
N VAL A 53 -30.23 30.42 -26.32
CA VAL A 53 -30.27 28.96 -26.48
C VAL A 53 -28.86 28.38 -26.60
N ILE A 54 -27.96 29.01 -27.35
CA ILE A 54 -26.57 28.53 -27.46
C ILE A 54 -25.84 28.60 -26.12
N ALA A 55 -26.06 29.66 -25.32
CA ALA A 55 -25.42 29.82 -24.02
C ALA A 55 -25.91 28.83 -22.95
N GLU A 56 -27.22 28.52 -22.93
CA GLU A 56 -27.82 27.61 -21.94
C GLU A 56 -27.40 26.15 -22.15
N PHE A 57 -27.24 25.73 -23.41
CA PHE A 57 -26.83 24.35 -23.73
C PHE A 57 -25.31 24.16 -23.67
N GLY A 58 -24.51 25.24 -23.59
CA GLY A 58 -23.07 25.15 -23.37
C GLY A 58 -22.28 24.59 -24.56
N SER A 59 -21.04 24.17 -24.28
CA SER A 59 -20.10 23.68 -25.29
C SER A 59 -20.22 22.17 -25.54
N VAL A 60 -19.86 21.75 -26.76
CA VAL A 60 -19.88 20.35 -27.23
C VAL A 60 -19.23 19.39 -26.25
N ASP A 61 -18.10 19.79 -25.67
CA ASP A 61 -17.30 18.91 -24.81
C ASP A 61 -17.94 18.71 -23.42
N GLU A 62 -18.70 19.69 -22.93
CA GLU A 62 -19.40 19.62 -21.64
C GLU A 62 -20.63 18.69 -21.72
N LEU A 63 -21.39 18.80 -22.81
CA LEU A 63 -22.56 17.94 -23.06
C LEU A 63 -22.17 16.50 -23.42
N ILE A 64 -21.08 16.31 -24.16
CA ILE A 64 -20.56 14.96 -24.47
C ILE A 64 -20.10 14.24 -23.20
N CYS A 65 -19.54 14.98 -22.24
CA CYS A 65 -19.24 14.47 -20.90
C CYS A 65 -20.50 14.10 -20.11
N GLU A 66 -21.57 14.90 -20.20
CA GLU A 66 -22.84 14.65 -19.51
C GLU A 66 -23.63 13.47 -20.11
N LEU A 67 -23.52 13.26 -21.43
CA LEU A 67 -24.19 12.20 -22.19
C LEU A 67 -23.37 10.90 -22.32
N GLY A 68 -22.11 10.89 -21.88
CA GLY A 68 -21.24 9.69 -21.85
C GLY A 68 -20.81 9.16 -23.22
N ILE A 69 -20.81 10.00 -24.27
CA ILE A 69 -20.47 9.58 -25.64
C ILE A 69 -18.98 9.78 -25.91
N ASP A 70 -18.19 8.72 -25.70
CA ASP A 70 -16.75 8.73 -25.97
C ASP A 70 -16.46 8.99 -27.48
N LYS A 71 -15.80 10.12 -27.81
CA LYS A 71 -15.38 10.49 -29.18
C LYS A 71 -14.38 9.49 -29.80
N SER A 72 -13.91 8.49 -29.06
CA SER A 72 -12.84 7.58 -29.49
C SER A 72 -13.32 6.16 -29.86
N LYS A 73 -14.02 6.01 -30.99
CA LYS A 73 -14.12 4.71 -31.70
C LYS A 73 -13.21 4.65 -32.93
N LYS A 74 -11.92 4.86 -32.69
CA LYS A 74 -10.86 4.09 -33.36
C LYS A 74 -9.99 3.49 -32.24
N SER A 75 -10.15 2.18 -32.05
CA SER A 75 -9.28 1.32 -31.25
C SER A 75 -9.32 1.56 -29.73
N GLN A 76 -10.20 0.80 -29.07
CA GLN A 76 -10.10 0.29 -27.69
C GLN A 76 -9.62 1.25 -26.57
N GLU A 77 -10.61 1.57 -25.73
CA GLU A 77 -10.52 1.85 -24.29
C GLU A 77 -9.66 3.04 -23.86
N SER A 78 -10.30 4.21 -23.68
CA SER A 78 -10.38 4.93 -22.40
C SER A 78 -10.88 6.36 -22.59
N CYS A 79 -12.03 6.71 -21.99
CA CYS A 79 -12.18 8.02 -21.35
C CYS A 79 -13.29 8.04 -20.28
N TYR A 80 -12.88 8.15 -19.01
CA TYR A 80 -13.66 8.80 -17.94
C TYR A 80 -12.71 9.76 -17.21
N SER A 81 -12.95 11.05 -17.36
CA SER A 81 -12.59 12.10 -16.39
C SER A 81 -13.51 13.28 -16.72
N HIS A 82 -14.20 13.93 -15.78
CA HIS A 82 -13.63 14.50 -14.57
C HIS A 82 -14.51 14.28 -13.33
N THR A 83 -14.00 13.53 -12.37
CA THR A 83 -13.98 13.99 -10.98
C THR A 83 -12.50 14.20 -10.71
N GLU A 84 -12.09 15.46 -10.61
CA GLU A 84 -10.67 15.82 -10.48
C GLU A 84 -10.06 15.09 -9.27
N GLY A 85 -9.17 14.13 -9.57
CA GLY A 85 -8.37 13.41 -8.58
C GLY A 85 -8.36 11.88 -8.65
N MET A 86 -9.26 11.22 -9.41
CA MET A 86 -9.56 9.81 -9.11
C MET A 86 -9.06 8.73 -10.11
N PHE A 87 -8.60 9.07 -11.33
CA PHE A 87 -8.29 8.05 -12.35
C PHE A 87 -6.92 8.14 -13.05
N SER A 88 -5.91 8.76 -12.42
CA SER A 88 -4.53 8.62 -12.90
C SER A 88 -3.83 7.43 -12.23
N GLY A 89 -4.37 6.22 -12.42
CA GLY A 89 -3.85 5.01 -11.82
C GLY A 89 -3.81 3.83 -12.79
N ARG A 90 -2.85 2.92 -12.60
CA ARG A 90 -2.78 1.68 -13.37
C ARG A 90 -4.05 0.86 -13.09
N ARG A 91 -4.75 0.44 -14.15
CA ARG A 91 -5.89 -0.47 -14.02
C ARG A 91 -5.41 -1.82 -13.50
N VAL A 92 -6.03 -2.29 -12.43
CA VAL A 92 -5.76 -3.61 -11.85
C VAL A 92 -7.01 -4.47 -11.99
N THR A 93 -6.87 -5.64 -12.61
CA THR A 93 -8.01 -6.55 -12.82
C THR A 93 -8.30 -7.37 -11.56
N LYS A 94 -9.49 -7.99 -11.52
CA LYS A 94 -9.86 -8.95 -10.46
C LYS A 94 -8.84 -10.08 -10.31
N GLU A 95 -8.37 -10.61 -11.44
CA GLU A 95 -7.41 -11.70 -11.50
C GLU A 95 -6.05 -11.27 -10.92
N GLU A 96 -5.61 -10.05 -11.21
CA GLU A 96 -4.38 -9.48 -10.63
C GLU A 96 -4.51 -9.30 -9.12
N CYS A 97 -5.65 -8.80 -8.62
CA CYS A 97 -5.91 -8.70 -7.18
C CYS A 97 -5.84 -10.06 -6.48
N ARG A 98 -6.48 -11.09 -7.05
CA ARG A 98 -6.45 -12.45 -6.48
C ARG A 98 -5.03 -13.02 -6.50
N THR A 99 -4.32 -12.84 -7.60
CA THR A 99 -2.95 -13.33 -7.76
C THR A 99 -2.02 -12.64 -6.78
N TYR A 100 -2.19 -11.35 -6.53
CA TYR A 100 -1.44 -10.60 -5.53
C TYR A 100 -1.68 -11.13 -4.11
N ILE A 101 -2.95 -11.28 -3.69
CA ILE A 101 -3.28 -11.79 -2.35
C ILE A 101 -2.70 -13.21 -2.16
N ALA A 102 -2.93 -14.13 -3.11
CA ALA A 102 -2.43 -15.49 -3.03
C ALA A 102 -0.88 -15.55 -3.03
N SER A 103 -0.23 -14.64 -3.76
CA SER A 103 1.24 -14.53 -3.73
C SER A 103 1.72 -14.04 -2.37
N MET A 104 1.00 -13.10 -1.76
CA MET A 104 1.35 -12.57 -0.45
C MET A 104 1.14 -13.59 0.68
N GLU A 105 0.15 -14.47 0.58
CA GLU A 105 -0.04 -15.58 1.51
C GLU A 105 1.15 -16.54 1.51
N ARG A 106 1.63 -16.94 0.33
CA ARG A 106 2.81 -17.82 0.23
C ARG A 106 4.07 -17.15 0.75
N LEU A 107 4.22 -15.87 0.44
CA LEU A 107 5.32 -15.05 0.91
C LEU A 107 5.31 -14.91 2.44
N SER A 108 4.14 -14.66 3.03
CA SER A 108 4.00 -14.51 4.48
C SER A 108 4.30 -15.83 5.21
N GLN A 109 3.96 -16.98 4.62
CA GLN A 109 4.37 -18.30 5.13
C GLN A 109 5.89 -18.47 5.11
N GLY A 110 6.56 -18.08 4.02
CA GLY A 110 8.02 -18.13 3.94
C GLY A 110 8.72 -17.23 4.96
N ILE A 111 8.25 -15.99 5.12
CA ILE A 111 8.77 -15.04 6.11
C ILE A 111 8.46 -15.52 7.53
N GLY A 112 7.22 -15.96 7.80
CA GLY A 112 6.84 -16.50 9.09
C GLY A 112 7.69 -17.70 9.48
N ALA A 113 7.90 -18.64 8.55
CA ALA A 113 8.72 -19.83 8.77
C ALA A 113 10.18 -19.47 9.05
N GLY A 114 10.75 -18.49 8.33
CA GLY A 114 12.11 -18.01 8.59
C GLY A 114 12.26 -17.41 10.00
N VAL A 115 11.30 -16.60 10.46
CA VAL A 115 11.33 -16.01 11.81
C VAL A 115 11.17 -17.08 12.89
N MET A 116 10.25 -18.03 12.69
CA MET A 116 10.09 -19.17 13.58
C MET A 116 11.37 -20.01 13.67
N LEU A 117 12.04 -20.25 12.54
CA LEU A 117 13.28 -21.01 12.47
C LEU A 117 14.42 -20.30 13.20
N ILE A 118 14.51 -18.96 13.13
CA ILE A 118 15.48 -18.18 13.93
C ILE A 118 15.20 -18.35 15.42
N LEU A 119 13.95 -18.23 15.87
CA LEU A 119 13.61 -18.36 17.28
C LEU A 119 13.85 -19.78 17.81
N VAL A 120 13.46 -20.80 17.04
CA VAL A 120 13.75 -22.21 17.37
C VAL A 120 15.26 -22.47 17.37
N SER A 121 16.04 -21.79 16.52
CA SER A 121 17.50 -21.98 16.50
C SER A 121 18.18 -21.59 17.83
N LEU A 122 17.57 -20.71 18.62
CA LEU A 122 18.06 -20.30 19.94
C LEU A 122 17.99 -21.43 20.98
N ILE A 123 17.26 -22.51 20.69
CA ILE A 123 17.21 -23.70 21.54
C ILE A 123 18.55 -24.45 21.52
N PHE A 124 19.26 -24.47 20.39
CA PHE A 124 20.48 -25.28 20.25
C PHE A 124 21.65 -24.83 21.13
N PRO A 125 21.92 -23.53 21.33
CA PRO A 125 22.90 -23.09 22.32
C PRO A 125 22.48 -23.40 23.76
N VAL A 126 21.19 -23.30 24.07
CA VAL A 126 20.65 -23.54 25.43
C VAL A 126 20.68 -25.02 25.80
N MET A 127 20.34 -25.89 24.85
CA MET A 127 20.32 -27.35 25.02
C MET A 127 21.60 -28.02 24.52
N GLY A 128 22.62 -27.24 24.15
CA GLY A 128 23.77 -27.74 23.41
C GLY A 128 24.52 -28.83 24.16
N GLU A 129 24.76 -28.63 25.46
CA GLU A 129 25.46 -29.58 26.33
C GLU A 129 24.65 -30.88 26.54
N GLU A 130 23.32 -30.78 26.68
CA GLU A 130 22.44 -31.95 26.83
C GLU A 130 22.29 -32.75 25.52
N ILE A 131 22.28 -32.08 24.37
CA ILE A 131 22.09 -32.72 23.06
C ILE A 131 23.40 -33.28 22.49
N PHE A 132 24.52 -32.56 22.65
CA PHE A 132 25.79 -32.84 21.96
C PHE A 132 26.94 -33.19 22.93
N GLY A 133 26.70 -33.21 24.25
CA GLY A 133 27.65 -33.58 25.29
C GLY A 133 28.40 -32.40 25.91
N GLU A 134 28.81 -32.53 27.17
CA GLU A 134 29.37 -31.45 28.00
C GLU A 134 30.61 -30.76 27.39
N GLU A 135 31.54 -31.52 26.80
CA GLU A 135 32.82 -30.94 26.35
C GLU A 135 32.73 -30.06 25.09
N ARG A 136 31.77 -30.32 24.20
CA ARG A 136 31.67 -29.67 22.88
C ARG A 136 30.30 -29.11 22.56
N GLY A 137 29.31 -29.36 23.42
CA GLY A 137 27.92 -29.10 23.10
C GLY A 137 27.56 -27.63 23.00
N SER A 138 28.14 -26.78 23.85
CA SER A 138 27.98 -25.33 23.75
C SER A 138 28.47 -24.78 22.41
N ALA A 139 29.68 -25.17 21.97
CA ALA A 139 30.25 -24.72 20.70
C ALA A 139 29.45 -25.23 19.49
N LEU A 140 29.07 -26.52 19.49
CA LEU A 140 28.27 -27.11 18.41
C LEU A 140 26.86 -26.52 18.31
N GLY A 141 26.24 -26.23 19.46
CA GLY A 141 24.93 -25.56 19.52
C GLY A 141 24.93 -24.18 18.87
N VAL A 142 25.98 -23.39 19.12
CA VAL A 142 26.16 -22.07 18.48
C VAL A 142 26.40 -22.21 16.97
N VAL A 143 27.23 -23.16 16.54
CA VAL A 143 27.47 -23.40 15.10
C VAL A 143 26.15 -23.75 14.39
N LEU A 144 25.35 -24.65 14.97
CA LEU A 144 24.06 -25.05 14.39
C LEU A 144 23.05 -23.89 14.37
N MET A 145 23.03 -23.04 15.40
CA MET A 145 22.23 -21.82 15.43
C MET A 145 22.54 -20.92 14.21
N PHE A 146 23.82 -20.65 13.95
CA PHE A 146 24.21 -19.81 12.81
C PHE A 146 23.87 -20.44 11.45
N VAL A 147 23.98 -21.75 11.31
CA VAL A 147 23.57 -22.47 10.08
C VAL A 147 22.07 -22.29 9.83
N LEU A 148 21.25 -22.42 10.87
CA LEU A 148 19.80 -22.22 10.77
C LEU A 148 19.46 -20.75 10.48
N ILE A 149 20.12 -19.80 11.13
CA ILE A 149 19.96 -18.36 10.83
C ILE A 149 20.30 -18.09 9.36
N ALA A 150 21.40 -18.65 8.84
CA ALA A 150 21.77 -18.49 7.43
C ALA A 150 20.67 -19.05 6.50
N ALA A 151 20.08 -20.21 6.82
CA ALA A 151 18.96 -20.77 6.07
C ALA A 151 17.72 -19.86 6.11
N ALA A 152 17.40 -19.26 7.28
CA ALA A 152 16.30 -18.30 7.41
C ALA A 152 16.54 -17.03 6.57
N VAL A 153 17.77 -16.51 6.55
CA VAL A 153 18.12 -15.36 5.72
C VAL A 153 17.95 -15.66 4.24
N VAL A 154 18.33 -16.87 3.78
CA VAL A 154 18.09 -17.30 2.40
C VAL A 154 16.59 -17.34 2.09
N LEU A 155 15.75 -17.86 3.00
CA LEU A 155 14.29 -17.80 2.86
C LEU A 155 13.78 -16.36 2.75
N PHE A 156 14.30 -15.43 3.56
CA PHE A 156 13.91 -14.02 3.47
C PHE A 156 14.32 -13.37 2.15
N ILE A 157 15.50 -13.68 1.63
CA ILE A 157 15.96 -13.12 0.35
C ILE A 157 15.08 -13.62 -0.80
N ILE A 158 14.84 -14.93 -0.87
CA ILE A 158 14.02 -15.52 -1.95
C ILE A 158 12.59 -14.97 -1.92
N ASN A 159 11.98 -14.91 -0.73
CA ASN A 159 10.63 -14.39 -0.59
C ASN A 159 10.56 -12.85 -0.74
N GLY A 160 11.58 -12.11 -0.29
CA GLY A 160 11.66 -10.66 -0.41
C GLY A 160 11.76 -10.18 -1.86
N VAL A 161 12.56 -10.86 -2.69
CA VAL A 161 12.65 -10.58 -4.14
C VAL A 161 11.31 -10.85 -4.85
N ALA A 162 10.54 -11.83 -4.40
CA ALA A 162 9.19 -12.06 -4.93
C ALA A 162 8.23 -10.90 -4.57
N MET A 163 8.41 -10.25 -3.42
CA MET A 163 7.60 -9.09 -3.01
C MET A 163 7.82 -7.88 -3.91
N SER A 164 9.08 -7.60 -4.30
CA SER A 164 9.43 -6.39 -5.03
C SER A 164 8.78 -6.32 -6.41
N ARG A 165 8.34 -7.46 -6.97
CA ARG A 165 7.53 -7.48 -8.21
C ARG A 165 6.22 -6.69 -8.06
N PHE A 166 5.67 -6.63 -6.84
CA PHE A 166 4.39 -5.98 -6.54
C PHE A 166 4.55 -4.59 -5.91
N ASP A 167 5.76 -4.04 -5.85
CA ASP A 167 6.03 -2.71 -5.30
C ASP A 167 5.22 -1.60 -6.00
N TYR A 168 4.90 -1.78 -7.28
CA TYR A 168 4.06 -0.84 -8.03
C TYR A 168 2.65 -0.71 -7.42
N LEU A 169 2.09 -1.77 -6.81
CA LEU A 169 0.79 -1.71 -6.14
C LEU A 169 0.81 -0.80 -4.90
N LYS A 170 1.98 -0.70 -4.24
CA LYS A 170 2.18 0.20 -3.10
C LYS A 170 2.49 1.62 -3.53
N LYS A 171 3.25 1.80 -4.62
CA LYS A 171 3.82 3.09 -5.04
C LYS A 171 2.96 3.88 -6.01
N GLU A 172 2.19 3.19 -6.86
CA GLU A 172 1.37 3.83 -7.88
C GLU A 172 -0.06 4.06 -7.38
N ASN A 173 -0.77 4.99 -8.04
CA ASN A 173 -2.21 5.08 -7.91
C ASN A 173 -2.82 3.90 -8.69
N LEU A 174 -3.85 3.28 -8.11
CA LEU A 174 -4.52 2.11 -8.68
C LEU A 174 -5.96 2.51 -8.95
N SER A 175 -6.46 2.17 -10.13
CA SER A 175 -7.88 2.24 -10.42
C SER A 175 -8.41 0.81 -10.46
N LEU A 176 -9.18 0.45 -9.44
CA LEU A 176 -9.87 -0.84 -9.38
C LEU A 176 -11.21 -0.74 -10.10
N ASP A 177 -11.57 -1.79 -10.83
CA ASP A 177 -12.92 -1.94 -11.34
C ASP A 177 -13.91 -2.10 -10.17
N GLU A 178 -15.13 -1.56 -10.31
CA GLU A 178 -16.20 -1.63 -9.31
C GLU A 178 -16.44 -3.08 -8.86
N SER A 179 -16.34 -3.98 -9.83
CA SER A 179 -16.52 -5.40 -9.61
C SER A 179 -15.37 -6.04 -8.80
N ALA A 180 -14.15 -5.50 -8.86
CA ALA A 180 -13.00 -5.91 -8.07
C ALA A 180 -13.09 -5.38 -6.63
N ILE A 181 -13.60 -4.17 -6.43
CA ILE A 181 -13.82 -3.58 -5.10
C ILE A 181 -14.79 -4.46 -4.30
N ARG A 182 -15.95 -4.80 -4.87
CA ARG A 182 -16.95 -5.67 -4.20
C ARG A 182 -16.40 -7.04 -3.81
N MET A 183 -15.55 -7.62 -4.66
CA MET A 183 -14.88 -8.89 -4.37
C MET A 183 -13.93 -8.76 -3.18
N LEU A 184 -13.15 -7.68 -3.12
CA LEU A 184 -12.22 -7.44 -2.02
C LEU A 184 -12.96 -7.18 -0.70
N GLU A 185 -14.09 -6.47 -0.73
CA GLU A 185 -14.91 -6.23 0.45
C GLU A 185 -15.52 -7.53 1.00
N ASP A 186 -16.05 -8.40 0.14
CA ASP A 186 -16.58 -9.71 0.54
C ASP A 186 -15.49 -10.60 1.16
N MET A 187 -14.31 -10.66 0.53
CA MET A 187 -13.16 -11.40 1.06
C MET A 187 -12.69 -10.83 2.40
N GLN A 188 -12.56 -9.50 2.51
CA GLN A 188 -12.15 -8.84 3.74
C GLN A 188 -13.16 -9.10 4.87
N GLN A 189 -14.47 -9.02 4.59
CA GLN A 189 -15.50 -9.27 5.59
C GLN A 189 -15.49 -10.71 6.10
N LYS A 190 -15.24 -11.68 5.20
CA LYS A 190 -15.09 -13.10 5.54
C LYS A 190 -13.84 -13.38 6.36
N ASP A 191 -12.73 -12.70 6.05
CA ASP A 191 -11.45 -12.91 6.73
C ASP A 191 -11.34 -12.16 8.05
N ARG A 192 -12.06 -11.05 8.24
CA ARG A 192 -12.04 -10.20 9.45
C ARG A 192 -12.17 -10.98 10.77
N PRO A 193 -13.13 -11.89 10.98
CA PRO A 193 -13.23 -12.64 12.24
C PRO A 193 -12.07 -13.63 12.43
N GLN A 194 -11.57 -14.24 11.34
CA GLN A 194 -10.41 -15.14 11.41
C GLN A 194 -9.12 -14.36 11.68
N PHE A 195 -8.98 -13.19 11.09
CA PHE A 195 -7.88 -12.26 11.33
C PHE A 195 -7.85 -11.86 12.81
N ALA A 196 -8.96 -11.35 13.34
CA ALA A 196 -9.04 -10.90 14.73
C ALA A 196 -8.71 -12.02 15.73
N SER A 197 -9.26 -13.22 15.52
CA SER A 197 -9.01 -14.36 16.42
C SER A 197 -7.57 -14.87 16.34
N LYS A 198 -6.99 -15.04 15.14
CA LYS A 198 -5.60 -15.49 14.98
C LYS A 198 -4.58 -14.48 15.50
N ILE A 199 -4.80 -13.18 15.28
CA ILE A 199 -3.95 -12.13 15.85
C ILE A 199 -4.03 -12.16 17.39
N ALA A 200 -5.22 -12.24 17.96
CA ALA A 200 -5.39 -12.31 19.41
C ALA A 200 -4.69 -13.53 20.01
N VAL A 201 -4.81 -14.71 19.38
CA VAL A 201 -4.10 -15.94 19.80
C VAL A 201 -2.58 -15.75 19.69
N GLY A 202 -2.08 -15.17 18.60
CA GLY A 202 -0.65 -14.90 18.43
C GLY A 202 -0.08 -13.97 19.50
N VAL A 203 -0.78 -12.87 19.80
CA VAL A 203 -0.39 -11.94 20.87
C VAL A 203 -0.45 -12.63 22.24
N LEU A 204 -1.51 -13.40 22.50
CA LEU A 204 -1.66 -14.14 23.75
C LEU A 204 -0.51 -15.14 23.95
N LEU A 205 -0.12 -15.90 22.93
CA LEU A 205 1.02 -16.82 22.99
C LEU A 205 2.32 -16.08 23.35
N CYS A 206 2.57 -14.92 22.75
CA CYS A 206 3.75 -14.10 23.07
C CYS A 206 3.75 -13.61 24.53
N ILE A 207 2.61 -13.15 25.05
CA ILE A 207 2.50 -12.66 26.43
C ILE A 207 2.64 -13.82 27.43
N LEU A 208 1.94 -14.92 27.19
CA LEU A 208 1.95 -16.10 28.07
C LEU A 208 3.29 -16.86 28.01
N SER A 209 4.11 -16.65 26.98
CA SER A 209 5.42 -17.30 26.84
C SER A 209 6.38 -17.04 28.00
N VAL A 210 6.18 -15.95 28.74
CA VAL A 210 7.03 -15.55 29.87
C VAL A 210 6.66 -16.30 31.15
N ILE A 211 5.43 -16.82 31.25
CA ILE A 211 4.92 -17.48 32.45
C ILE A 211 5.75 -18.72 32.84
N PRO A 212 6.10 -19.64 31.93
CA PRO A 212 6.93 -20.80 32.27
C PRO A 212 8.28 -20.41 32.86
N VAL A 213 8.88 -19.30 32.40
CA VAL A 213 10.16 -18.81 32.91
C VAL A 213 10.02 -18.26 34.33
N ILE A 214 8.98 -17.46 34.59
CA ILE A 214 8.75 -16.84 35.91
C ILE A 214 8.36 -17.88 36.96
N LEU A 215 7.50 -18.83 36.60
CA LEU A 215 6.97 -19.82 37.55
C LEU A 215 7.89 -21.03 37.73
N ASN A 216 9.04 -21.09 37.05
CA ASN A 216 9.90 -22.27 37.11
C ASN A 216 10.39 -22.56 38.54
N GLU A 217 10.94 -21.55 39.19
CA GLU A 217 11.50 -21.65 40.54
C GLU A 217 10.46 -22.00 41.62
N SER A 218 9.22 -21.57 41.42
CA SER A 218 8.18 -21.63 42.47
C SER A 218 7.16 -22.75 42.29
N VAL A 219 6.92 -23.22 41.06
CA VAL A 219 5.82 -24.15 40.75
C VAL A 219 6.26 -25.31 39.84
N LEU A 220 6.95 -25.01 38.74
CA LEU A 220 7.17 -26.02 37.68
C LEU A 220 8.36 -26.95 37.95
N HIS A 221 9.41 -26.46 38.61
CA HIS A 221 10.63 -27.21 38.94
C HIS A 221 11.21 -28.00 37.74
N LEU A 222 11.17 -27.41 36.53
CA LEU A 222 11.79 -27.99 35.33
C LEU A 222 13.30 -27.71 35.35
N ALA A 223 14.06 -28.49 34.58
CA ALA A 223 15.47 -28.21 34.34
C ALA A 223 15.66 -26.77 33.82
N GLU A 224 16.67 -26.05 34.30
CA GLU A 224 16.87 -24.61 34.08
C GLU A 224 16.87 -24.23 32.58
N ASN A 225 17.31 -25.14 31.72
CA ASN A 225 17.39 -24.95 30.27
C ASN A 225 16.01 -25.03 29.58
N ILE A 226 15.03 -25.74 30.15
CA ILE A 226 13.74 -26.07 29.49
C ILE A 226 12.78 -24.86 29.37
N PRO A 227 12.55 -24.03 30.42
CA PRO A 227 11.63 -22.90 30.31
C PRO A 227 11.99 -21.89 29.20
N PRO A 228 13.26 -21.50 29.00
CA PRO A 228 13.66 -20.68 27.85
C PRO A 228 13.31 -21.31 26.49
N CYS A 229 13.43 -22.63 26.34
CA CYS A 229 13.06 -23.32 25.10
C CYS A 229 11.55 -23.27 24.82
N ILE A 230 10.72 -23.46 25.85
CA ILE A 230 9.27 -23.30 25.74
C ILE A 230 8.92 -21.88 25.31
N LEU A 231 9.60 -20.88 25.89
CA LEU A 231 9.42 -19.48 25.51
C LEU A 231 9.70 -19.28 24.02
N PHE A 232 10.83 -19.76 23.49
CA PHE A 232 11.17 -19.58 22.08
C PHE A 232 10.17 -20.24 21.12
N VAL A 233 9.66 -21.43 21.45
CA VAL A 233 8.63 -22.11 20.63
C VAL A 233 7.30 -21.37 20.67
N MET A 234 6.88 -20.91 21.85
CA MET A 234 5.63 -20.16 22.04
C MET A 234 5.68 -18.82 21.29
N VAL A 235 6.76 -18.04 21.47
CA VAL A 235 6.97 -16.77 20.75
C VAL A 235 7.09 -17.02 19.25
N GLY A 236 7.85 -18.03 18.82
CA GLY A 236 7.99 -18.38 17.41
C GLY A 236 6.66 -18.71 16.74
N SER A 237 5.81 -19.48 17.42
CA SER A 237 4.46 -19.81 16.95
C SER A 237 3.55 -18.58 16.92
N GLY A 238 3.62 -17.73 17.96
CA GLY A 238 2.88 -16.48 18.03
C GLY A 238 3.23 -15.54 16.87
N VAL A 239 4.52 -15.30 16.64
CA VAL A 239 5.00 -14.45 15.55
C VAL A 239 4.67 -15.04 14.18
N TYR A 240 4.76 -16.37 14.00
CA TYR A 240 4.33 -17.03 12.77
C TYR A 240 2.86 -16.74 12.44
N LEU A 241 1.96 -16.84 13.43
CA LEU A 241 0.54 -16.51 13.25
C LEU A 241 0.32 -15.03 12.92
N LEU A 242 1.04 -14.13 13.59
CA LEU A 242 0.96 -12.69 13.34
C LEU A 242 1.38 -12.34 11.91
N ILE A 243 2.46 -12.93 11.41
CA ILE A 243 2.95 -12.67 10.04
C ILE A 243 2.03 -13.30 9.00
N THR A 244 1.72 -14.59 9.14
CA THR A 244 0.93 -15.33 8.14
C THR A 244 -0.49 -14.81 7.99
N THR A 245 -1.06 -14.26 9.06
CA THR A 245 -2.40 -13.66 9.04
C THR A 245 -2.36 -12.17 8.72
N GLY A 246 -1.37 -11.44 9.26
CA GLY A 246 -1.29 -9.99 9.14
C GLY A 246 -0.94 -9.50 7.75
N VAL A 247 0.03 -10.13 7.09
CA VAL A 247 0.51 -9.67 5.78
C VAL A 247 -0.58 -9.80 4.70
N PRO A 248 -1.30 -10.94 4.54
CA PRO A 248 -2.38 -11.04 3.55
C PRO A 248 -3.56 -10.10 3.87
N TYR A 249 -3.91 -9.94 5.14
CA TYR A 249 -4.98 -9.02 5.53
C TYR A 249 -4.61 -7.55 5.20
N GLY A 250 -3.33 -7.18 5.33
CA GLY A 250 -2.83 -5.87 4.92
C GLY A 250 -2.93 -5.59 3.42
N CYS A 251 -2.97 -6.63 2.57
CA CYS A 251 -3.14 -6.45 1.12
C CYS A 251 -4.47 -5.80 0.76
N TYR A 252 -5.52 -6.03 1.54
CA TYR A 252 -6.81 -5.39 1.33
C TYR A 252 -6.67 -3.86 1.41
N ASN A 253 -5.96 -3.35 2.42
CA ASN A 253 -5.73 -1.91 2.58
C ASN A 253 -4.87 -1.34 1.44
N VAL A 254 -3.88 -2.10 0.94
CA VAL A 254 -3.05 -1.70 -0.22
C VAL A 254 -3.88 -1.60 -1.50
N LEU A 255 -4.65 -2.65 -1.81
CA LEU A 255 -5.44 -2.71 -3.05
C LEU A 255 -6.54 -1.66 -3.06
N MET A 256 -7.29 -1.54 -1.95
CA MET A 256 -8.37 -0.56 -1.80
C MET A 256 -7.88 0.86 -1.50
N GLN A 257 -6.56 1.08 -1.40
CA GLN A 257 -5.95 2.37 -1.09
C GLN A 257 -6.49 3.03 0.19
N ARG A 258 -6.80 2.22 1.22
CA ARG A 258 -7.28 2.70 2.52
C ARG A 258 -6.10 3.00 3.46
N GLU A 259 -6.34 3.79 4.50
CA GLU A 259 -5.34 4.20 5.51
C GLU A 259 -4.13 4.94 4.87
N ASP A 260 -2.91 4.44 5.11
CA ASP A 260 -1.64 5.02 4.66
C ASP A 260 -1.47 4.98 3.14
N TYR A 261 -2.30 4.22 2.43
CA TYR A 261 -2.24 4.06 0.97
C TYR A 261 -3.14 5.02 0.20
N SER A 262 -3.79 5.97 0.89
CA SER A 262 -4.59 7.00 0.23
C SER A 262 -3.72 7.90 -0.67
N PRO A 263 -4.23 8.37 -1.83
CA PRO A 263 -3.44 9.16 -2.78
C PRO A 263 -2.80 10.42 -2.18
N GLN A 264 -3.44 11.01 -1.16
CA GLN A 264 -2.95 12.21 -0.47
C GLN A 264 -1.77 11.89 0.47
N MET A 265 -1.88 10.83 1.29
CA MET A 265 -0.79 10.37 2.16
C MET A 265 0.40 9.84 1.35
N LYS A 266 0.14 9.13 0.23
CA LYS A 266 1.18 8.66 -0.70
C LYS A 266 2.02 9.79 -1.28
N LYS A 267 1.40 10.92 -1.66
CA LYS A 267 2.13 12.10 -2.17
C LYS A 267 3.06 12.70 -1.11
N GLY A 268 2.60 12.80 0.14
CA GLY A 268 3.39 13.30 1.27
C GLY A 268 4.57 12.38 1.61
N MET A 269 4.32 11.07 1.70
CA MET A 269 5.39 10.07 1.94
C MET A 269 6.40 10.03 0.81
N ARG A 270 5.97 10.05 -0.45
CA ARG A 270 6.88 10.01 -1.61
C ARG A 270 7.81 11.22 -1.66
N LYS A 271 7.29 12.43 -1.38
CA LYS A 271 8.13 13.65 -1.25
C LYS A 271 9.17 13.48 -0.14
N GLY A 272 8.80 12.85 0.98
CA GLY A 272 9.70 12.53 2.10
C GLY A 272 10.77 11.49 1.72
N GLU A 273 10.39 10.41 1.04
CA GLU A 273 11.31 9.36 0.56
C GLU A 273 12.31 9.89 -0.48
N ASP A 274 11.85 10.71 -1.43
CA ASP A 274 12.72 11.34 -2.43
C ASP A 274 13.76 12.25 -1.76
N PHE A 275 13.35 12.97 -0.71
CA PHE A 275 14.25 13.80 0.10
C PHE A 275 15.21 12.95 0.94
N ALA A 276 14.71 11.88 1.57
CA ALA A 276 15.50 10.93 2.33
C ALA A 276 16.57 10.26 1.47
N ASN A 277 16.26 9.89 0.22
CA ASN A 277 17.22 9.33 -0.71
C ASN A 277 18.29 10.34 -1.14
N ARG A 278 17.91 11.61 -1.38
CA ARG A 278 18.85 12.69 -1.72
C ARG A 278 19.81 13.01 -0.57
N ILE A 279 19.31 13.10 0.65
CA ILE A 279 20.12 13.47 1.82
C ILE A 279 20.82 12.26 2.43
N GLY A 280 20.21 11.09 2.40
CA GLY A 280 20.74 9.86 2.98
C GLY A 280 22.11 9.50 2.40
N GLY A 281 22.32 9.74 1.11
CA GLY A 281 23.61 9.53 0.44
C GLY A 281 24.76 10.38 1.00
N ILE A 282 24.45 11.50 1.67
CA ILE A 282 25.45 12.38 2.30
C ILE A 282 25.47 12.16 3.82
N TYR A 283 24.27 12.07 4.43
CA TYR A 283 24.09 11.93 5.87
C TYR A 283 24.78 10.68 6.43
N TRP A 284 24.55 9.50 5.82
CA TRP A 284 25.10 8.25 6.34
C TRP A 284 26.64 8.20 6.29
N PRO A 285 27.29 8.54 5.16
CA PRO A 285 28.76 8.64 5.14
C PRO A 285 29.32 9.65 6.15
N CYS A 286 28.65 10.80 6.35
CA CYS A 286 29.07 11.77 7.35
C CYS A 286 28.98 11.23 8.79
N ILE A 287 27.89 10.53 9.13
CA ILE A 287 27.74 9.89 10.45
C ILE A 287 28.80 8.80 10.65
N VAL A 288 29.08 7.99 9.63
CA VAL A 288 30.17 7.00 9.68
C VAL A 288 31.52 7.68 9.90
N LEU A 289 31.79 8.80 9.22
CA LEU A 289 33.02 9.56 9.41
C LEU A 289 33.12 10.11 10.85
N ILE A 290 32.04 10.69 11.38
CA ILE A 290 31.98 11.20 12.75
C ILE A 290 32.20 10.05 13.75
N TYR A 291 31.54 8.92 13.55
CA TYR A 291 31.70 7.73 14.37
C TYR A 291 33.15 7.24 14.36
N LEU A 292 33.76 7.10 13.19
CA LEU A 292 35.15 6.62 13.07
C LEU A 292 36.14 7.62 13.68
N VAL A 293 36.02 8.91 13.39
CA VAL A 293 36.91 9.95 13.95
C VAL A 293 36.79 9.98 15.47
N TYR A 294 35.57 9.97 16.01
CA TYR A 294 35.33 9.94 17.45
C TYR A 294 35.88 8.66 18.08
N SER A 295 35.57 7.49 17.52
CA SER A 295 35.94 6.18 18.07
C SER A 295 37.45 5.94 17.99
N LEU A 296 38.13 6.44 16.95
CA LEU A 296 39.59 6.35 16.83
C LEU A 296 40.32 7.34 17.74
N LEU A 297 39.82 8.58 17.92
CA LEU A 297 40.43 9.56 18.83
C LEU A 297 40.26 9.18 20.30
N THR A 298 39.10 8.67 20.67
CA THR A 298 38.77 8.36 22.08
C THR A 298 39.11 6.94 22.49
N HIS A 299 39.29 6.01 21.53
CA HIS A 299 39.45 4.57 21.76
C HIS A 299 38.30 3.93 22.58
N ASP A 300 37.19 4.66 22.77
CA ASP A 300 36.06 4.25 23.61
C ASP A 300 34.91 3.69 22.76
N TRP A 301 35.16 2.50 22.20
CA TRP A 301 34.19 1.75 21.39
C TRP A 301 32.93 1.36 22.17
N GLY A 302 33.01 1.34 23.50
CA GLY A 302 31.89 1.01 24.39
C GLY A 302 30.83 2.10 24.50
N ARG A 303 31.18 3.37 24.20
CA ARG A 303 30.22 4.50 24.19
C ARG A 303 29.94 5.03 22.79
N SER A 304 30.87 4.88 21.85
CA SER A 304 30.71 5.41 20.48
C SER A 304 29.51 4.83 19.74
N TRP A 305 29.01 3.65 20.12
CA TRP A 305 27.82 3.04 19.51
C TRP A 305 26.55 3.88 19.68
N ILE A 306 26.46 4.75 20.70
CA ILE A 306 25.30 5.64 20.96
C ILE A 306 25.05 6.59 19.77
N ILE A 307 26.08 6.88 18.98
CA ILE A 307 25.98 7.70 17.77
C ILE A 307 25.00 7.08 16.77
N TRP A 308 24.90 5.74 16.69
CA TRP A 308 24.02 5.06 15.72
C TRP A 308 22.52 5.24 16.03
N PRO A 309 22.01 4.92 17.24
CA PRO A 309 20.62 5.22 17.60
C PRO A 309 20.27 6.70 17.50
N ALA A 310 21.19 7.59 17.95
CA ALA A 310 20.98 9.03 17.89
C ALA A 310 20.86 9.50 16.43
N ALA A 311 21.76 9.08 15.55
CA ALA A 311 21.72 9.41 14.13
C ALA A 311 20.45 8.88 13.45
N GLY A 312 19.98 7.69 13.81
CA GLY A 312 18.71 7.15 13.31
C GLY A 312 17.52 8.04 13.69
N LEU A 313 17.42 8.42 14.96
CA LEU A 313 16.37 9.33 15.45
C LEU A 313 16.41 10.69 14.76
N PHE A 314 17.60 11.30 14.63
CA PHE A 314 17.75 12.58 13.94
C PHE A 314 17.31 12.49 12.47
N PHE A 315 17.66 11.42 11.77
CA PHE A 315 17.28 11.23 10.37
C PHE A 315 15.75 11.14 10.20
N VAL A 316 15.08 10.38 11.06
CA VAL A 316 13.61 10.28 11.06
C VAL A 316 12.96 11.63 11.32
N VAL A 317 13.44 12.38 12.31
CA VAL A 317 12.89 13.71 12.64
C VAL A 317 13.05 14.69 11.47
N ILE A 318 14.20 14.70 10.80
CA ILE A 318 14.45 15.54 9.62
C ILE A 318 13.46 15.22 8.50
N ILE A 319 13.26 13.93 8.19
CA ILE A 319 12.34 13.51 7.13
C ILE A 319 10.89 13.84 7.50
N ALA A 320 10.47 13.56 8.72
CA ALA A 320 9.11 13.81 9.19
C ALA A 320 8.78 15.31 9.21
N THR A 321 9.74 16.16 9.60
CA THR A 321 9.56 17.62 9.59
C THR A 321 9.43 18.14 8.16
N TYR A 322 10.25 17.62 7.23
CA TYR A 322 10.19 17.99 5.82
C TYR A 322 8.87 17.55 5.16
N SER A 323 8.43 16.31 5.41
CA SER A 323 7.17 15.79 4.85
C SER A 323 5.96 16.55 5.40
N ALA A 324 5.95 16.89 6.70
CA ALA A 324 4.92 17.72 7.32
C ALA A 324 4.87 19.13 6.71
N PHE A 325 6.02 19.77 6.49
CA PHE A 325 6.10 21.09 5.88
C PHE A 325 5.61 21.09 4.42
N CYS A 326 5.95 20.05 3.65
CA CYS A 326 5.47 19.91 2.27
C CYS A 326 3.99 19.56 2.18
N SER A 327 3.42 18.84 3.14
CA SER A 327 1.98 18.51 3.17
C SER A 327 1.10 19.71 3.55
N GLY A 328 1.65 20.70 4.27
CA GLY A 328 0.93 21.94 4.63
C GLY A 328 0.70 22.86 3.43
N LYS A 329 1.66 22.94 2.50
CA LYS A 329 1.57 23.83 1.32
C LYS A 329 0.54 23.42 0.27
N ASP A 330 0.18 22.14 0.21
CA ASP A 330 -0.80 21.63 -0.76
C ASP A 330 -2.26 21.87 -0.31
N LYS A 331 -2.51 22.47 0.87
CA LYS A 331 -3.86 22.80 1.38
C LYS A 331 -4.30 24.25 1.16
N ASP A 332 -3.40 25.12 0.69
CA ASP A 332 -3.62 26.57 0.56
C ASP A 332 -3.84 27.04 -0.89
N PHE A 333 -4.19 26.13 -1.81
CA PHE A 333 -4.60 26.42 -3.19
C PHE A 333 -5.93 25.74 -3.52
#